data_AF-D0R490-F1
#
_entry.id   AF-D0R490-F1
#
_cell.length_a   1.000
_cell.length_b   1.000
_cell.length_c   1.000
_cell.angle_alpha   90.00
_cell.angle_beta   90.00
_cell.angle_gamma   90.00
#
_symmetry.space_group_name_H-M   'P 1'
#
loop_
_entity.id
_entity.type
_entity.pdbx_description
1 polymer ?
#
loop_
_entity_poly.entity_id
_entity_poly.type
_entity_poly.pdbx_seq_one_letter_code
_entity_poly.pdbx_strand_id
1 'polypeptide(L)'
;MIGRKVSSRLKLIIKKFIHALKSQSLFLWLQVIESTIRTAELGLPIVYAIIGGDPLHFKPLIRLYKRVAEKMSNDLTTLPIAAHYWGWLNQDKEKAIKDYFYPTKLLVDQISTERPQWNGMTYEQYLEAVGENGAIFVGDSETVANKIIKV
;
A
#
# COMPACT_ATOMS: atom_id res chain seq x y z
N MET A 1 -9.28 4.54 30.54
CA MET A 1 -10.46 3.79 30.07
C MET A 1 -10.44 3.73 28.55
N ILE A 2 -10.27 2.53 28.02
CA ILE A 2 -9.95 2.21 26.62
C ILE A 2 -11.27 1.91 25.89
N GLY A 3 -11.52 2.58 24.76
CA GLY A 3 -12.73 2.32 23.97
C GLY A 3 -12.80 3.15 22.70
N ARG A 4 -11.84 2.99 21.77
CA ARG A 4 -11.92 3.63 20.45
C ARG A 4 -12.84 2.81 19.52
N LYS A 5 -13.97 3.40 19.12
CA LYS A 5 -14.82 2.88 18.04
C LYS A 5 -14.13 3.09 16.70
N VAL A 6 -13.26 2.16 16.31
CA VAL A 6 -13.00 1.91 14.88
C VAL A 6 -14.31 1.43 14.27
N SER A 7 -14.76 2.05 13.17
CA SER A 7 -16.05 1.73 12.56
C SER A 7 -16.15 0.23 12.25
N SER A 8 -17.34 -0.34 12.42
CA SER A 8 -17.60 -1.77 12.19
C SER A 8 -17.21 -2.18 10.76
N ARG A 9 -17.36 -1.25 9.81
CA ARG A 9 -16.95 -1.41 8.41
C ARG A 9 -15.44 -1.53 8.25
N LEU A 10 -14.66 -0.67 8.93
CA LEU A 10 -13.20 -0.71 8.86
C LEU A 10 -12.63 -1.96 9.57
N LYS A 11 -13.21 -2.36 10.71
CA LYS A 11 -12.84 -3.63 11.38
C LYS A 11 -13.10 -4.85 10.49
N LEU A 12 -14.20 -4.85 9.75
CA LEU A 12 -14.56 -5.94 8.84
C LEU A 12 -13.59 -6.02 7.65
N ILE A 13 -13.21 -4.86 7.07
CA ILE A 13 -12.23 -4.79 5.99
C ILE A 13 -10.88 -5.34 6.46
N ILE A 14 -10.39 -4.89 7.63
CA ILE A 14 -9.13 -5.36 8.21
C ILE A 14 -9.19 -6.87 8.50
N LYS A 15 -10.29 -7.38 9.05
CA LYS A 15 -10.43 -8.82 9.37
C LYS A 15 -10.46 -9.69 8.11
N LYS A 16 -11.15 -9.26 7.05
CA LYS A 16 -11.15 -9.94 5.75
C LYS A 16 -9.75 -9.93 5.11
N PHE A 17 -9.03 -8.82 5.24
CA PHE A 17 -7.67 -8.68 4.74
C PHE A 17 -6.67 -9.62 5.45
N ILE A 18 -6.69 -9.65 6.79
CA ILE A 18 -5.84 -10.55 7.58
C ILE A 18 -6.14 -12.02 7.26
N HIS A 19 -7.40 -12.37 6.99
CA HIS A 19 -7.77 -13.73 6.60
C HIS A 19 -7.22 -14.11 5.22
N ALA A 20 -7.31 -13.21 4.24
CA ALA A 20 -6.74 -13.41 2.91
C ALA A 20 -5.21 -13.56 2.91
N LEU A 21 -4.50 -12.90 3.83
CA LEU A 21 -3.05 -13.07 4.01
C LEU A 21 -2.67 -14.43 4.62
N LYS A 22 -3.58 -15.11 5.33
CA LYS A 22 -3.32 -16.39 5.99
C LYS A 22 -3.52 -17.60 5.07
N SER A 23 -4.29 -17.48 3.99
CA SER A 23 -4.31 -18.49 2.92
C SER A 23 -3.09 -18.28 2.03
N GLN A 24 -2.14 -19.21 2.05
CA GLN A 24 -0.87 -19.19 1.31
C GLN A 24 -1.01 -19.22 -0.23
N SER A 25 -1.76 -18.28 -0.81
CA SER A 25 -1.58 -17.90 -2.21
C SER A 25 -0.37 -16.96 -2.27
N LEU A 26 0.65 -17.36 -3.04
CA LEU A 26 1.90 -16.62 -3.22
C LEU A 26 1.61 -15.17 -3.65
N PHE A 27 1.64 -14.22 -2.71
CA PHE A 27 1.53 -12.80 -3.03
C PHE A 27 2.85 -12.37 -3.65
N LEU A 28 2.90 -12.22 -4.98
CA LEU A 28 4.04 -11.58 -5.62
C LEU A 28 3.93 -10.07 -5.44
N TRP A 29 5.00 -9.47 -4.91
CA TRP A 29 5.18 -8.02 -4.74
C TRP A 29 5.63 -7.41 -6.07
N LEU A 30 4.70 -6.87 -6.86
CA LEU A 30 4.96 -6.54 -8.26
C LEU A 30 4.59 -5.10 -8.57
N GLN A 31 5.51 -4.39 -9.23
CA GLN A 31 5.28 -3.03 -9.75
C GLN A 31 5.46 -2.96 -11.27
N VAL A 32 5.67 -4.10 -11.94
CA VAL A 32 6.00 -4.17 -13.37
C VAL A 32 4.88 -4.81 -14.18
N ILE A 33 4.74 -4.33 -15.43
CA ILE A 33 3.71 -4.74 -16.40
C ILE A 33 3.74 -6.25 -16.61
N GLU A 34 4.91 -6.82 -16.88
CA GLU A 34 5.09 -8.24 -17.19
C GLU A 34 4.50 -9.12 -16.10
N SER A 35 4.85 -8.83 -14.85
CA SER A 35 4.36 -9.65 -13.75
C SER A 35 2.89 -9.43 -13.44
N THR A 36 2.36 -8.23 -13.71
CA THR A 36 0.92 -7.95 -13.61
C THR A 36 0.13 -8.81 -14.60
N ILE A 37 0.61 -8.91 -15.84
CA ILE A 37 0.02 -9.75 -16.88
C ILE A 37 0.08 -11.20 -16.44
N ARG A 38 1.25 -11.69 -16.02
CA ARG A 38 1.42 -13.08 -15.63
C ARG A 38 0.53 -13.50 -14.47
N THR A 39 0.41 -12.67 -13.43
CA THR A 39 -0.48 -12.95 -12.29
C THR A 39 -1.95 -13.00 -12.72
N ALA A 40 -2.37 -12.12 -13.63
CA ALA A 40 -3.72 -12.11 -14.17
C ALA A 40 -4.02 -13.34 -15.04
N GLU A 41 -3.06 -13.77 -15.86
CA GLU A 41 -3.18 -14.99 -16.67
C GLU A 41 -3.39 -16.24 -15.82
N LEU A 42 -2.66 -16.31 -14.70
CA LEU A 42 -2.74 -17.42 -13.75
C LEU A 42 -3.99 -17.39 -12.86
N GLY A 43 -4.81 -16.34 -12.93
CA GLY A 43 -5.99 -16.20 -12.07
C GLY A 43 -5.63 -16.13 -10.58
N LEU A 44 -4.54 -15.43 -10.25
CA LEU A 44 -4.07 -15.29 -8.87
C LEU A 44 -4.40 -13.91 -8.31
N PRO A 45 -4.69 -13.79 -6.99
CA PRO A 45 -4.81 -12.49 -6.32
C PRO A 45 -3.50 -11.70 -6.39
N ILE A 46 -3.59 -10.37 -6.30
CA ILE A 46 -2.43 -9.48 -6.44
C ILE A 46 -2.37 -8.42 -5.35
N VAL A 47 -1.17 -8.16 -4.84
CA VAL A 47 -0.87 -7.04 -3.92
C VAL A 47 0.20 -6.16 -4.58
N TYR A 48 -0.13 -4.89 -4.80
CA TYR A 48 0.83 -3.89 -5.26
C TYR A 48 1.58 -3.26 -4.09
N ALA A 49 2.90 -3.34 -4.09
CA ALA A 49 3.73 -2.54 -3.19
C ALA A 49 3.77 -1.11 -3.73
N ILE A 50 3.16 -0.16 -3.02
CA ILE A 50 3.20 1.25 -3.42
C ILE A 50 4.33 1.93 -2.66
N ILE A 51 5.43 2.16 -3.36
CA ILE A 51 6.68 2.64 -2.78
C ILE A 51 7.11 3.88 -3.55
N GLY A 52 6.84 5.05 -2.96
CA GLY A 52 7.13 6.35 -3.56
C GLY A 52 6.09 6.82 -4.58
N GLY A 53 6.09 8.12 -4.85
CA GLY A 53 5.19 8.77 -5.80
C GLY A 53 3.71 8.80 -5.38
N ASP A 54 2.86 9.09 -6.35
CA ASP A 54 1.40 9.11 -6.21
C ASP A 54 0.79 7.71 -6.37
N PRO A 55 0.09 7.17 -5.37
CA PRO A 55 -0.61 5.88 -5.46
C PRO A 55 -1.55 5.75 -6.67
N LEU A 56 -2.17 6.84 -7.11
CA LEU A 56 -3.12 6.83 -8.24
C LEU A 56 -2.44 6.50 -9.58
N HIS A 57 -1.11 6.60 -9.67
CA HIS A 57 -0.34 6.16 -10.83
C HIS A 57 -0.40 4.65 -11.07
N PHE A 58 -0.86 3.83 -10.09
CA PHE A 58 -1.05 2.39 -10.28
C PHE A 58 -2.36 2.01 -10.98
N LYS A 59 -3.31 2.97 -11.17
CA LYS A 59 -4.58 2.73 -11.86
C LYS A 59 -4.43 2.02 -13.23
N PRO A 60 -3.47 2.37 -14.10
CA PRO A 60 -3.25 1.65 -15.35
C PRO A 60 -2.91 0.17 -15.17
N LEU A 61 -2.09 -0.19 -14.17
CA LEU A 61 -1.72 -1.58 -13.88
C LEU A 61 -2.94 -2.38 -13.38
N ILE A 62 -3.75 -1.79 -12.50
CA ILE A 62 -5.00 -2.41 -12.02
C ILE A 62 -5.96 -2.65 -13.19
N ARG A 63 -6.09 -1.69 -14.12
CA ARG A 63 -6.91 -1.86 -15.33
C ARG A 63 -6.37 -2.97 -16.24
N LEU A 64 -5.05 -3.06 -16.40
CA LEU A 64 -4.40 -4.11 -17.18
C LEU A 64 -4.67 -5.48 -16.57
N TYR A 65 -4.44 -5.65 -15.26
CA TYR A 65 -4.71 -6.87 -14.52
C TYR A 65 -6.15 -7.37 -14.76
N LYS A 66 -7.13 -6.50 -14.57
CA LYS A 66 -8.55 -6.85 -14.77
C LYS A 66 -8.84 -7.29 -16.20
N ARG A 67 -8.36 -6.54 -17.20
CA ARG A 67 -8.56 -6.87 -18.62
C ARG A 67 -7.94 -8.21 -19.01
N VAL A 68 -6.76 -8.53 -18.48
CA VAL A 68 -6.10 -9.82 -18.77
C VAL A 68 -6.85 -10.96 -18.08
N ALA A 69 -7.24 -10.79 -16.82
CA ALA A 69 -8.01 -11.80 -16.09
C ALA A 69 -9.36 -12.09 -16.78
N GLU A 70 -10.09 -11.05 -17.22
CA GLU A 70 -11.33 -11.20 -18.01
C GLU A 70 -11.10 -11.95 -19.32
N LYS A 71 -10.04 -11.63 -20.07
CA LYS A 71 -9.69 -12.33 -21.31
C LYS A 71 -9.40 -13.82 -21.09
N MET A 72 -8.85 -14.16 -19.92
CA MET A 72 -8.55 -15.53 -19.53
C MET A 72 -9.74 -16.24 -18.87
N SER A 73 -10.93 -15.60 -18.87
CA SER A 73 -12.16 -16.12 -18.26
C SER A 73 -12.05 -16.36 -16.74
N ASN A 74 -11.15 -15.64 -16.06
CA ASN A 74 -11.02 -15.71 -14.61
C ASN A 74 -12.11 -14.85 -13.93
N ASP A 75 -12.71 -15.38 -12.85
CA ASP A 75 -13.74 -14.67 -12.09
C ASP A 75 -13.12 -13.58 -11.19
N LEU A 76 -13.24 -12.33 -11.62
CA LEU A 76 -12.75 -11.16 -10.88
C LEU A 76 -13.31 -11.04 -9.45
N THR A 77 -14.47 -11.63 -9.14
CA THR A 77 -15.03 -11.58 -7.79
C THR A 77 -14.24 -12.42 -6.79
N THR A 78 -13.44 -13.37 -7.28
CA THR A 78 -12.56 -14.23 -6.49
C THR A 78 -11.11 -13.73 -6.44
N LEU A 79 -10.80 -12.65 -7.17
CA LEU A 79 -9.46 -12.10 -7.33
C LEU A 79 -9.30 -10.76 -6.59
N PRO A 80 -9.04 -10.79 -5.26
CA PRO A 80 -8.79 -9.55 -4.52
C PRO A 80 -7.56 -8.84 -5.06
N ILE A 81 -7.73 -7.53 -5.27
CA ILE A 81 -6.66 -6.61 -5.61
C ILE A 81 -6.39 -5.76 -4.38
N ALA A 82 -5.15 -5.76 -3.92
CA ALA A 82 -4.74 -5.02 -2.74
C ALA A 82 -3.55 -4.11 -3.05
N ALA A 83 -3.38 -3.11 -2.21
CA ALA A 83 -2.21 -2.24 -2.20
C ALA A 83 -1.61 -2.25 -0.79
N HIS A 84 -0.29 -2.31 -0.72
CA HIS A 84 0.46 -2.25 0.51
C HIS A 84 1.22 -0.93 0.58
N TYR A 85 1.11 -0.28 1.74
CA TYR A 85 1.69 1.02 2.02
C TYR A 85 2.48 0.97 3.32
N TRP A 86 3.45 1.88 3.46
CA TRP A 86 4.02 2.20 4.76
C TRP A 86 3.13 3.19 5.50
N GLY A 87 3.16 3.17 6.83
CA GLY A 87 2.34 4.07 7.61
C GLY A 87 2.57 4.04 9.11
N TRP A 88 2.06 5.08 9.76
CA TRP A 88 2.18 5.29 11.19
C TRP A 88 1.00 6.11 11.73
N LEU A 89 0.48 5.73 12.90
CA LEU A 89 -0.64 6.39 13.54
C LEU A 89 -0.24 6.98 14.88
N ASN A 90 -0.61 8.24 15.11
CA ASN A 90 -0.55 8.89 16.42
C ASN A 90 -1.89 9.60 16.70
N GLN A 91 -2.13 10.08 17.92
CA GLN A 91 -3.27 10.96 18.19
C GLN A 91 -3.08 12.37 17.64
N ASP A 92 -1.81 12.77 17.47
CA ASP A 92 -1.40 14.07 16.96
C ASP A 92 -0.70 13.86 15.60
N LYS A 93 -1.25 14.48 14.56
CA LYS A 93 -0.79 14.32 13.18
C LYS A 93 0.64 14.80 13.00
N GLU A 94 0.96 15.98 13.50
CA GLU A 94 2.27 16.61 13.40
C GLU A 94 3.32 15.76 14.13
N LYS A 95 2.96 15.23 15.30
CA LYS A 95 3.80 14.29 16.04
C LYS A 95 3.98 12.97 15.29
N ALA A 96 2.93 12.43 14.66
CA ALA A 96 3.03 11.22 13.84
C ALA A 96 4.07 11.40 12.72
N ILE A 97 3.98 12.52 12.01
CA ILE A 97 4.89 12.87 10.91
C ILE A 97 6.32 13.01 11.42
N LYS A 98 6.53 13.76 12.51
CA LYS A 98 7.88 13.97 13.06
C LYS A 98 8.51 12.67 13.57
N ASP A 99 7.78 11.87 14.33
CA ASP A 99 8.31 10.67 14.99
C ASP A 99 8.66 9.57 13.97
N TYR A 100 7.92 9.49 12.86
CA TYR A 100 8.09 8.40 11.89
C TYR A 100 9.19 8.64 10.85
N PHE A 101 9.72 9.87 10.75
CA PHE A 101 10.80 10.17 9.82
C PHE A 101 12.03 9.30 10.06
N TYR A 102 12.58 9.28 11.28
CA TYR A 102 13.84 8.62 11.56
C TYR A 102 13.78 7.09 11.37
N PRO A 103 12.76 6.36 11.88
CA PRO A 103 12.60 4.94 11.58
C PRO A 103 12.48 4.65 10.08
N THR A 104 11.72 5.47 9.35
CA THR A 104 11.57 5.31 7.89
C THR A 104 12.89 5.56 7.18
N LYS A 105 13.66 6.58 7.61
CA LYS A 105 14.96 6.92 7.04
C LYS A 105 15.94 5.77 7.20
N LEU A 106 16.06 5.19 8.39
CA LEU A 106 16.94 4.06 8.62
C LEU A 106 16.63 2.87 7.69
N LEU A 107 15.34 2.56 7.49
CA LEU A 107 14.93 1.50 6.57
C LEU A 107 15.30 1.83 5.12
N VAL A 108 14.97 3.03 4.64
CA VAL A 108 15.25 3.43 3.25
C VAL A 108 16.74 3.52 2.99
N ASP A 109 17.50 4.09 3.92
CA ASP A 109 18.96 4.21 3.82
C ASP A 109 19.59 2.80 3.75
N GLN A 110 19.14 1.85 4.58
CA GLN A 110 19.60 0.47 4.50
C GLN A 110 19.28 -0.17 3.15
N ILE A 111 18.04 -0.05 2.66
CA ILE A 111 17.64 -0.58 1.35
C ILE A 111 18.48 0.03 0.22
N SER A 112 18.83 1.32 0.33
CA SER A 112 19.62 2.03 -0.68
C SER A 112 21.05 1.47 -0.83
N THR A 113 21.61 0.86 0.22
CA THR A 113 22.93 0.20 0.12
C THR A 113 22.91 -1.06 -0.75
N GLU A 114 21.76 -1.72 -0.85
CA GLU A 114 21.57 -2.96 -1.61
C GLU A 114 21.00 -2.72 -3.01
N ARG A 115 20.38 -1.55 -3.23
CA ARG A 115 19.64 -1.22 -4.46
C ARG A 115 20.18 0.04 -5.12
N PRO A 116 21.01 -0.08 -6.18
CA PRO A 116 21.65 1.06 -6.83
C PRO A 116 20.70 2.14 -7.37
N GLN A 117 19.43 1.82 -7.56
CA GLN A 117 18.41 2.77 -8.06
C GLN A 117 17.76 3.59 -6.94
N TRP A 118 18.11 3.33 -5.68
CA TRP A 118 17.55 3.99 -4.52
C TRP A 118 18.56 4.95 -3.91
N ASN A 119 18.06 6.07 -3.39
CA ASN A 119 18.85 7.03 -2.64
C ASN A 119 18.42 7.02 -1.18
N GLY A 120 19.34 7.39 -0.29
CA GLY A 120 19.00 7.64 1.10
C GLY A 120 17.93 8.73 1.22
N MET A 121 17.04 8.61 2.20
CA MET A 121 15.88 9.47 2.31
C MET A 121 16.22 10.80 2.97
N THR A 122 15.96 11.91 2.29
CA THR A 122 16.01 13.25 2.90
C THR A 122 14.71 13.57 3.63
N TYR A 123 14.73 14.60 4.48
CA TYR A 123 13.53 15.01 5.20
C TYR A 123 12.47 15.58 4.24
N GLU A 124 12.90 16.29 3.21
CA GLU A 124 12.04 16.88 2.19
C GLU A 124 11.31 15.78 1.39
N GLN A 125 12.05 14.75 0.95
CA GLN A 125 11.47 13.58 0.28
C GLN A 125 10.48 12.84 1.19
N TYR A 126 10.78 12.75 2.49
CA TYR A 126 9.85 12.17 3.46
C TYR A 126 8.57 12.99 3.57
N LEU A 127 8.67 14.32 3.65
CA LEU A 127 7.50 15.22 3.73
C LEU A 127 6.62 15.10 2.48
N GLU A 128 7.21 14.99 1.29
CA GLU A 128 6.48 14.71 0.06
C GLU A 128 5.76 13.34 0.14
N ALA A 129 6.46 12.32 0.64
CA ALA A 129 5.95 10.96 0.73
C ALA A 129 4.80 10.80 1.74
N VAL A 130 4.80 11.54 2.85
CA VAL A 130 3.67 11.57 3.81
C VAL A 130 2.59 12.59 3.43
N GLY A 131 2.87 13.47 2.47
CA GLY A 131 1.96 14.49 1.96
C GLY A 131 0.68 13.93 1.36
N GLU A 132 -0.22 14.82 0.95
CA GLU A 132 -1.59 14.48 0.55
C GLU A 132 -1.69 13.45 -0.61
N ASN A 133 -0.71 13.48 -1.52
CA ASN A 133 -0.62 12.58 -2.67
C ASN A 133 0.48 11.53 -2.51
N GLY A 134 1.24 11.51 -1.42
CA GLY A 134 2.38 10.62 -1.27
C GLY A 134 1.99 9.19 -0.88
N ALA A 135 2.92 8.25 -1.06
CA ALA A 135 2.70 6.82 -0.81
C ALA A 135 2.77 6.37 0.66
N ILE A 136 3.10 7.24 1.62
CA ILE A 136 3.22 6.89 3.05
C ILE A 136 2.02 7.46 3.83
N PHE A 137 1.37 6.61 4.63
CA PHE A 137 0.13 6.92 5.33
C PHE A 137 0.42 7.23 6.80
N VAL A 138 0.67 8.51 7.10
CA VAL A 138 1.04 8.97 8.45
C VAL A 138 0.09 10.06 8.93
N GLY A 139 -0.34 9.96 10.18
CA GLY A 139 -1.15 11.01 10.82
C GLY A 139 -2.00 10.50 11.97
N ASP A 140 -3.04 11.25 12.28
CA ASP A 140 -4.14 10.76 13.10
C ASP A 140 -5.08 9.81 12.32
N SER A 141 -6.03 9.21 13.03
CA SER A 141 -6.96 8.25 12.43
C SER A 141 -7.83 8.85 11.33
N GLU A 142 -8.18 10.13 11.43
CA GLU A 142 -9.03 10.81 10.43
C GLU A 142 -8.23 11.11 9.17
N THR A 143 -7.02 11.66 9.33
CA THR A 143 -6.06 11.93 8.26
C THR A 143 -5.78 10.67 7.46
N VAL A 144 -5.43 9.57 8.13
CA VAL A 144 -5.12 8.29 7.46
C VAL A 144 -6.37 7.68 6.82
N ALA A 145 -7.53 7.73 7.48
CA ALA A 145 -8.77 7.21 6.89
C ALA A 145 -9.19 7.98 5.63
N ASN A 146 -9.10 9.32 5.65
CA ASN A 146 -9.41 10.16 4.50
C ASN A 146 -8.46 9.86 3.34
N LYS A 147 -7.17 9.65 3.61
CA LYS A 147 -6.20 9.25 2.59
C LYS A 147 -6.53 7.87 2.00
N ILE A 148 -6.93 6.89 2.83
CA ILE A 148 -7.34 5.55 2.37
C ILE A 148 -8.58 5.63 1.46
N ILE A 149 -9.54 6.50 1.78
CA ILE A 149 -10.76 6.67 0.97
C ILE A 149 -10.46 7.35 -0.37
N LYS A 150 -9.48 8.25 -0.40
CA LYS A 150 -9.08 9.00 -1.60
C LYS A 150 -8.38 8.11 -2.63
N VAL A 151 -7.57 7.15 -2.20
CA VAL A 151 -6.71 6.32 -3.08
C VAL A 151 -7.44 5.16 -3.77
#